data_AF-A0AAE1KD13-F1
#
_entry.id   AF-A0AAE1KD13-F1
#
_cell.length_a   1.000
_cell.length_b   1.000
_cell.length_c   1.000
_cell.angle_alpha   90.00
_cell.angle_beta   90.00
_cell.angle_gamma   90.00
#
_symmetry.space_group_name_H-M   'P 1'
#
loop_
_entity.id
_entity.type
_entity.pdbx_description
1 polymer ?
#
loop_
_entity_poly.entity_id
_entity_poly.type
_entity_poly.pdbx_seq_one_letter_code
_entity_poly.pdbx_strand_id
1 'polypeptide(L)'
;MLRRLKSLGMQLRELRNIFIMFILPKLTYASPAWSSSLSLTQQRQLERVQKRACRIIMGDRYTTYETALITLDLTSLTDSHTKLLKQFGERLISHPRHRHFLPDNNPKPRHAMRHYNRLKPIRATTERYKKSAIPAIVNIINNP
;
A
#
# COMPACT_ATOMS: atom_id res chain seq x y z
N MET A 1 16.75 -0.68 17.48
CA MET A 1 17.06 0.72 17.10
C MET A 1 16.12 1.72 17.77
N LEU A 2 14.84 1.85 17.36
CA LEU A 2 13.92 2.88 17.90
C LEU A 2 13.84 2.93 19.43
N ARG A 3 13.78 1.77 20.10
CA ARG A 3 13.73 1.71 21.57
C ARG A 3 14.95 2.36 22.24
N ARG A 4 16.15 2.14 21.68
CA ARG A 4 17.39 2.73 22.20
C ARG A 4 17.41 4.24 21.99
N LEU A 5 16.95 4.71 20.82
CA LEU A 5 16.86 6.15 20.54
C LEU A 5 15.84 6.83 21.46
N LYS A 6 14.72 6.17 21.75
CA LYS A 6 13.73 6.67 22.72
C LYS A 6 14.32 6.78 24.14
N SER A 7 15.08 5.78 24.59
CA SER A 7 15.73 5.83 25.92
C SER A 7 16.81 6.90 26.02
N LEU A 8 17.38 7.34 24.89
CA LEU A 8 18.33 8.47 24.82
C LEU A 8 17.63 9.84 24.82
N GLY A 9 16.31 9.90 25.02
CA GLY A 9 15.56 11.16 25.13
C GLY A 9 15.20 11.82 23.81
N MET A 10 15.34 11.12 22.67
CA MET A 10 15.02 11.66 21.35
C MET A 10 13.55 12.11 21.25
N GLN A 11 13.33 13.23 20.54
CA GLN A 11 12.00 13.80 20.40
C GLN A 11 11.09 12.92 19.55
N LEU A 12 9.78 13.02 19.78
CA LEU A 12 8.77 12.23 19.07
C LEU A 12 8.84 12.40 17.55
N ARG A 13 9.07 13.64 17.08
CA ARG A 13 9.19 13.96 15.65
C ARG A 13 10.40 13.30 14.99
N GLU A 14 11.54 13.29 15.69
CA GLU A 14 12.77 12.68 15.19
C GLU A 14 12.63 11.16 15.08
N LEU A 15 12.04 10.53 16.09
CA LEU A 15 11.75 9.08 16.07
C LEU A 15 10.78 8.69 14.94
N ARG A 16 9.76 9.53 14.68
CA ARG A 16 8.87 9.38 13.52
C ARG A 16 9.68 9.44 12.23
N ASN A 17 10.52 10.45 12.04
CA ASN A 17 11.33 10.60 10.83
C ASN A 17 12.25 9.40 10.62
N ILE A 18 12.88 8.90 11.68
CA ILE A 18 13.72 7.69 11.60
C ILE A 18 12.90 6.45 11.22
N PHE A 19 11.67 6.31 11.72
CA PHE A 19 10.77 5.24 11.28
C PHE A 19 10.47 5.36 9.77
N ILE A 20 10.12 6.56 9.30
CA ILE A 20 9.81 6.83 7.89
C ILE A 20 11.03 6.61 6.99
N MET A 21 12.25 6.94 7.44
CA MET A 21 13.46 6.84 6.63
C MET A 21 14.07 5.43 6.60
N PHE A 22 14.02 4.67 7.70
CA PHE A 22 14.78 3.42 7.81
C PHE A 22 13.92 2.16 7.84
N ILE A 23 12.69 2.26 8.35
CA ILE A 23 11.83 1.10 8.59
C ILE A 23 10.74 1.03 7.53
N LEU A 24 10.00 2.13 7.31
CA LEU A 24 8.91 2.18 6.35
C LEU A 24 9.34 1.76 4.93
N PRO A 25 10.51 2.17 4.39
CA PRO A 25 10.90 1.78 3.04
C PRO A 25 11.14 0.28 2.91
N LYS A 26 11.57 -0.38 3.98
CA LYS A 26 11.73 -1.85 4.00
C LYS A 26 10.38 -2.56 3.99
N LEU A 27 9.37 -1.98 4.63
CA LEU A 27 8.00 -2.52 4.67
C LEU A 27 7.22 -2.28 3.38
N THR A 28 7.63 -1.28 2.58
CA THR A 28 6.97 -0.90 1.32
C THR A 28 7.79 -1.26 0.08
N TYR A 29 9.00 -1.77 0.25
CA TYR A 29 9.89 -2.10 -0.87
C TYR A 29 9.24 -3.09 -1.83
N ALA A 30 9.18 -2.71 -3.10
CA ALA A 30 8.56 -3.48 -4.18
C ALA A 30 7.12 -3.93 -3.88
N SER A 31 6.40 -3.25 -2.96
CA SER A 31 5.06 -3.66 -2.56
C SER A 31 4.09 -3.84 -3.73
N PRO A 32 4.14 -3.06 -4.82
CA PRO A 32 3.24 -3.29 -5.95
C PRO A 32 3.33 -4.70 -6.57
N ALA A 33 4.45 -5.41 -6.39
CA ALA A 33 4.64 -6.75 -6.94
C ALA A 33 4.03 -7.87 -6.09
N TRP A 34 3.87 -7.67 -4.77
CA TRP A 34 3.51 -8.75 -3.83
C TRP A 34 2.37 -8.41 -2.86
N SER A 35 2.03 -7.13 -2.65
CA SER A 35 1.10 -6.73 -1.58
C SER A 35 -0.30 -7.30 -1.74
N SER A 36 -0.79 -7.40 -2.99
CA SER A 36 -2.11 -7.96 -3.31
C SER A 36 -2.18 -9.48 -3.08
N SER A 37 -1.03 -10.16 -3.07
CA SER A 37 -0.94 -11.61 -2.91
C SER A 37 -0.87 -12.04 -1.45
N LEU A 38 -0.76 -11.10 -0.52
CA LEU A 38 -0.68 -11.41 0.90
C LEU A 38 -2.00 -11.94 1.44
N SER A 39 -1.91 -12.94 2.32
CA SER A 39 -3.03 -13.32 3.17
C SER A 39 -3.30 -12.24 4.23
N LEU A 40 -4.51 -12.27 4.81
CA LEU A 40 -4.86 -11.38 5.92
C LEU A 40 -3.92 -11.56 7.12
N THR A 41 -3.42 -12.78 7.36
CA THR A 41 -2.47 -13.04 8.44
C THR A 41 -1.11 -12.39 8.17
N GLN A 42 -0.60 -12.47 6.94
CA GLN A 42 0.65 -11.82 6.53
C GLN A 42 0.53 -10.30 6.57
N GLN A 43 -0.59 -9.74 6.09
CA GLN A 43 -0.87 -8.30 6.20
C GLN A 43 -0.85 -7.84 7.66
N ARG A 44 -1.54 -8.56 8.55
CA ARG A 44 -1.52 -8.27 10.00
C ARG A 44 -0.13 -8.40 10.61
N GLN A 45 0.70 -9.34 10.15
CA GLN A 45 2.08 -9.48 10.62
C GLN A 45 2.93 -8.27 10.24
N LEU A 46 2.79 -7.75 9.03
CA LEU A 46 3.45 -6.50 8.61
C LEU A 46 2.94 -5.31 9.43
N GLU A 47 1.62 -5.19 9.59
CA GLU A 47 1.00 -4.09 10.35
C GLU A 47 1.46 -4.06 11.81
N ARG A 48 1.74 -5.25 12.40
CA ARG A 48 2.30 -5.36 13.76
C ARG A 48 3.65 -4.68 13.89
N VAL A 49 4.46 -4.62 12.84
CA VAL A 49 5.74 -3.89 12.86
C VAL A 49 5.49 -2.39 13.03
N GLN A 50 4.58 -1.82 12.24
CA GLN A 50 4.21 -0.40 12.36
C GLN A 50 3.55 -0.11 13.71
N LYS A 51 2.59 -0.93 14.16
CA LYS A 51 1.97 -0.81 15.50
C LYS A 51 3.01 -0.79 16.61
N ARG A 52 4.01 -1.70 16.55
CA ARG A 52 5.09 -1.76 17.53
C ARG A 52 5.97 -0.50 17.46
N ALA A 53 6.26 0.01 16.27
CA ALA A 53 6.98 1.27 16.12
C ALA A 53 6.21 2.44 16.74
N CYS A 54 4.92 2.59 16.43
CA CYS A 54 4.05 3.62 17.02
C CYS A 54 4.03 3.57 18.56
N ARG A 55 3.89 2.37 19.14
CA ARG A 55 3.96 2.18 20.61
C ARG A 55 5.28 2.65 21.20
N ILE A 56 6.40 2.34 20.54
CA ILE A 56 7.73 2.76 21.01
C ILE A 56 7.90 4.28 20.90
N ILE A 57 7.42 4.89 19.81
CA ILE A 57 7.57 6.32 19.56
C ILE A 57 6.75 7.13 20.57
N MET A 58 5.48 6.75 20.76
CA MET A 58 4.54 7.47 21.63
C MET A 58 4.72 7.15 23.11
N GLY A 59 5.22 5.96 23.47
CA GLY A 59 5.38 5.54 24.86
C GLY A 59 4.04 5.59 25.60
N ASP A 60 4.02 6.27 26.75
CA ASP A 60 2.84 6.39 27.62
C ASP A 60 1.68 7.16 26.98
N ARG A 61 1.94 7.94 25.92
CA ARG A 61 0.90 8.64 25.16
C ARG A 61 0.15 7.72 24.18
N TYR A 62 0.58 6.47 24.01
CA TYR A 62 -0.05 5.53 23.11
C TYR A 62 -1.39 5.05 23.69
N THR A 63 -2.48 5.25 22.95
CA THR A 63 -3.82 4.74 23.31
C THR A 63 -4.28 3.67 22.33
N THR A 64 -4.59 4.05 21.11
CA THR A 64 -5.02 3.15 20.03
C THR A 64 -4.10 3.28 18.82
N TYR A 65 -4.25 2.39 17.85
CA TYR A 65 -3.43 2.46 16.65
C TYR A 65 -3.85 3.64 15.76
N GLU A 66 -5.15 3.88 15.70
CA GLU A 66 -5.79 4.89 14.87
C GLU A 66 -5.40 6.29 15.35
N THR A 67 -5.43 6.54 16.67
CA THR A 67 -4.96 7.81 17.24
C THR A 67 -3.46 8.00 17.04
N ALA A 68 -2.68 6.91 17.09
CA ALA A 68 -1.26 6.96 16.85
C ALA A 68 -0.93 7.33 15.40
N LEU A 69 -1.68 6.79 14.43
CA LEU A 69 -1.52 7.15 13.01
C LEU A 69 -1.80 8.65 12.80
N ILE A 70 -2.88 9.17 13.38
CA ILE A 70 -3.22 10.60 13.29
C ILE A 70 -2.15 11.47 13.95
N THR A 71 -1.76 11.14 15.18
CA THR A 71 -0.78 11.92 15.96
C THR A 71 0.60 11.94 15.30
N LEU A 72 1.00 10.82 14.70
CA LEU A 72 2.28 10.69 14.00
C LEU A 72 2.19 11.07 12.52
N ASP A 73 1.02 11.50 12.03
CA ASP A 73 0.78 11.80 10.61
C ASP A 73 1.32 10.66 9.70
N LEU A 74 0.85 9.44 9.99
CA LEU A 74 1.17 8.21 9.27
C LEU A 74 -0.09 7.61 8.67
N THR A 75 0.08 6.86 7.58
CA THR A 75 -0.98 6.03 6.99
C THR A 75 -0.75 4.57 7.38
N SER A 76 -1.79 3.73 7.36
CA SER A 76 -1.63 2.29 7.58
C SER A 76 -0.76 1.66 6.48
N LEU A 77 -0.13 0.50 6.72
CA LEU A 77 0.64 -0.15 5.65
C LEU A 77 -0.28 -0.60 4.53
N THR A 78 -1.47 -1.09 4.85
CA THR A 78 -2.46 -1.50 3.86
C THR A 78 -2.81 -0.34 2.92
N ASP A 79 -3.06 0.85 3.46
CA ASP A 79 -3.38 2.03 2.65
C ASP A 79 -2.15 2.48 1.85
N SER A 80 -0.97 2.44 2.46
CA SER A 80 0.30 2.74 1.78
C SER A 80 0.55 1.81 0.60
N HIS A 81 0.37 0.49 0.77
CA HIS A 81 0.52 -0.51 -0.28
C HIS A 81 -0.50 -0.31 -1.39
N THR A 82 -1.75 -0.01 -1.05
CA THR A 82 -2.81 0.27 -2.02
C THR A 82 -2.50 1.53 -2.83
N LYS A 83 -2.04 2.60 -2.17
CA LYS A 83 -1.60 3.83 -2.83
C LYS A 83 -0.43 3.58 -3.77
N LEU A 84 0.59 2.85 -3.34
CA LEU A 84 1.74 2.51 -4.17
C LEU A 84 1.35 1.63 -5.37
N LEU A 85 0.44 0.68 -5.18
CA LEU A 85 -0.08 -0.17 -6.25
C LEU A 85 -0.86 0.66 -7.29
N LYS A 86 -1.70 1.59 -6.85
CA LYS A 86 -2.43 2.53 -7.73
C LYS A 86 -1.46 3.40 -8.54
N GLN A 87 -0.50 4.05 -7.88
CA GLN A 87 0.50 4.89 -8.53
C GLN A 87 1.36 4.10 -9.53
N PHE A 88 1.76 2.87 -9.17
CA PHE A 88 2.49 1.99 -10.07
C PHE A 88 1.65 1.63 -11.30
N GLY A 89 0.38 1.27 -11.11
CA GLY A 89 -0.56 0.98 -12.19
C GLY A 89 -0.79 2.15 -13.14
N GLU A 90 -0.98 3.35 -12.61
CA GLU A 90 -1.14 4.57 -13.42
C GLU A 90 0.10 4.87 -14.27
N ARG A 91 1.30 4.73 -13.69
CA ARG A 91 2.56 4.86 -14.43
C ARG A 91 2.73 3.75 -15.47
N LEU A 92 2.31 2.53 -15.15
CA LEU A 92 2.40 1.39 -16.06
C LEU A 92 1.53 1.59 -17.32
N ILE A 93 0.38 2.27 -17.20
CA ILE A 93 -0.46 2.62 -18.36
C ILE A 93 0.25 3.61 -19.30
N SER A 94 1.03 4.56 -18.79
CA SER A 94 1.74 5.53 -19.63
C SER A 94 3.13 5.05 -20.07
N HIS A 95 3.61 3.92 -19.56
CA HIS A 95 4.98 3.48 -19.79
C HIS A 95 5.16 2.80 -21.17
N PRO A 96 6.04 3.29 -22.06
CA PRO A 96 6.17 2.79 -23.42
C PRO A 96 6.59 1.32 -23.49
N ARG A 97 7.54 0.91 -22.64
CA ARG A 97 8.07 -0.46 -22.65
C ARG A 97 7.19 -1.50 -21.94
N HIS A 98 6.45 -1.13 -20.90
CA HIS A 98 5.81 -2.09 -19.99
C HIS A 98 4.29 -2.05 -20.04
N ARG A 99 3.69 -1.20 -20.89
CA ARG A 99 2.24 -1.12 -21.09
C ARG A 99 1.61 -2.47 -21.44
N HIS A 100 2.33 -3.32 -22.15
CA HIS A 100 1.87 -4.64 -22.58
C HIS A 100 1.61 -5.63 -21.42
N PHE A 101 2.07 -5.33 -20.20
CA PHE A 101 1.72 -6.13 -19.02
C PHE A 101 0.26 -5.96 -18.58
N LEU A 102 -0.40 -4.88 -19.02
CA LEU A 102 -1.80 -4.62 -18.72
C LEU A 102 -2.68 -4.92 -19.94
N PRO A 103 -3.95 -5.34 -19.74
CA PRO A 103 -4.91 -5.45 -20.82
C PRO A 103 -5.07 -4.15 -21.59
N ASP A 104 -5.58 -4.24 -22.82
CA ASP A 104 -5.90 -3.04 -23.59
C ASP A 104 -6.92 -2.17 -22.86
N ASN A 105 -6.94 -0.90 -23.25
CA ASN A 105 -8.05 -0.03 -22.88
C ASN A 105 -9.33 -0.64 -23.44
N ASN A 106 -10.39 -0.59 -22.65
CA ASN A 106 -11.72 -0.88 -23.16
C ASN A 106 -12.10 0.27 -24.13
N PRO A 107 -12.94 0.06 -25.15
CA PRO A 107 -13.42 1.16 -25.99
C PRO A 107 -14.47 1.95 -25.21
N LYS A 108 -14.32 3.29 -25.18
CA LYS A 108 -15.29 4.15 -24.50
C LYS A 108 -16.66 4.03 -25.18
N PRO A 109 -17.73 3.68 -24.46
CA PRO A 109 -19.07 3.64 -25.03
C PRO A 109 -19.53 5.06 -25.41
N ARG A 110 -20.25 5.20 -26.53
CA ARG A 110 -20.80 6.49 -27.00
C ARG A 110 -21.81 7.07 -26.01
N HIS A 111 -22.59 6.20 -25.36
CA HIS A 111 -23.51 6.56 -24.30
C HIS A 111 -23.30 5.58 -23.14
N ALA A 112 -22.91 6.09 -21.98
CA ALA A 112 -22.75 5.30 -20.76
C ALA A 112 -23.73 5.82 -19.71
N MET A 113 -24.74 5.01 -19.37
CA MET A 113 -25.59 5.26 -18.19
C MET A 113 -25.04 4.55 -16.94
N ARG A 114 -24.05 3.66 -17.10
CA ARG A 114 -23.44 2.87 -16.04
C ARG A 114 -21.94 3.08 -15.97
N HIS A 115 -21.38 2.74 -14.82
CA HIS A 115 -19.94 2.71 -14.60
C HIS A 115 -19.23 1.90 -15.70
N TYR A 116 -18.12 2.44 -16.18
CA TYR A 116 -17.36 1.89 -17.29
C TYR A 116 -15.91 1.61 -16.87
N ASN A 117 -15.45 0.39 -17.14
CA ASN A 117 -14.08 -0.02 -16.88
C ASN A 117 -13.12 0.57 -17.90
N ARG A 118 -12.08 1.27 -17.42
CA ARG A 118 -11.02 1.84 -18.27
C ARG A 118 -10.20 0.77 -19.01
N LEU A 119 -9.84 -0.30 -18.30
CA LEU A 119 -9.10 -1.45 -18.84
C LEU A 119 -10.03 -2.64 -18.98
N LYS A 120 -9.78 -3.49 -19.99
CA LYS A 120 -10.50 -4.76 -20.13
C LYS A 120 -10.36 -5.59 -18.82
N PRO A 121 -11.45 -6.05 -18.20
CA PRO A 121 -11.37 -6.81 -16.95
C PRO A 121 -10.70 -8.17 -17.19
N ILE A 122 -9.88 -8.60 -16.24
CA ILE A 122 -9.19 -9.90 -16.31
C ILE A 122 -10.07 -10.98 -15.68
N ARG A 123 -10.37 -12.04 -16.44
CA ARG A 123 -10.94 -13.28 -15.90
C ARG A 123 -9.80 -14.17 -15.43
N ALA A 124 -9.63 -14.30 -14.11
CA ALA A 124 -8.64 -15.19 -13.52
C ALA A 124 -9.25 -16.59 -13.29
N THR A 125 -8.57 -17.63 -13.75
CA THR A 125 -9.01 -19.04 -13.58
C THR A 125 -8.52 -19.66 -12.28
N THR A 126 -7.49 -19.07 -11.65
CA THR A 126 -6.94 -19.55 -10.38
C THR A 126 -6.93 -18.42 -9.34
N GLU A 127 -7.14 -18.78 -8.07
CA GLU A 127 -7.08 -17.83 -6.95
C GLU A 127 -5.68 -17.21 -6.80
N ARG A 128 -4.63 -17.96 -7.13
CA ARG A 128 -3.25 -17.43 -7.14
C ARG A 128 -3.10 -16.28 -8.13
N TYR A 129 -3.54 -16.46 -9.37
CA TYR A 129 -3.43 -15.40 -10.38
C TYR A 129 -4.35 -14.22 -10.04
N LYS A 130 -5.59 -14.50 -9.58
CA LYS A 130 -6.54 -13.47 -9.15
C LYS A 130 -5.98 -12.52 -8.09
N LYS A 131 -5.14 -13.02 -7.18
CA LYS A 131 -4.47 -12.25 -6.12
C LYS A 131 -3.11 -11.67 -6.53
N SER A 132 -2.63 -11.94 -7.74
CA SER A 132 -1.38 -11.39 -8.25
C SER A 132 -1.49 -9.89 -8.57
N ALA A 133 -0.35 -9.24 -8.78
CA ALA A 133 -0.28 -7.79 -8.99
C ALA A 133 -1.11 -7.30 -10.19
N ILE A 134 -1.08 -8.00 -11.34
CA ILE A 134 -1.71 -7.51 -12.57
C ILE A 134 -3.24 -7.41 -12.44
N PRO A 135 -3.98 -8.47 -12.01
CA PRO A 135 -5.41 -8.33 -11.77
C PRO A 135 -5.76 -7.30 -10.69
N ALA A 136 -4.93 -7.19 -9.64
CA ALA A 136 -5.14 -6.20 -8.58
C ALA A 136 -5.01 -4.76 -9.12
N ILE A 137 -4.00 -4.49 -9.95
CA ILE A 137 -3.82 -3.20 -10.63
C ILE A 137 -5.04 -2.89 -11.51
N VAL A 138 -5.47 -3.84 -12.35
CA VAL A 138 -6.63 -3.65 -13.23
C VAL A 138 -7.90 -3.33 -12.42
N ASN A 139 -8.11 -4.03 -11.30
CA ASN A 139 -9.25 -3.80 -10.42
C ASN A 139 -9.21 -2.43 -9.74
N ILE A 140 -8.04 -1.98 -9.27
CA ILE A 140 -7.86 -0.65 -8.65
C ILE A 140 -8.07 0.47 -9.67
N ILE A 141 -7.61 0.29 -10.91
CA ILE A 141 -7.75 1.29 -11.96
C ILE A 141 -9.21 1.38 -12.45
N ASN A 142 -9.90 0.26 -12.50
CA ASN A 142 -11.30 0.21 -12.92
C ASN A 142 -12.27 0.66 -11.83
N ASN A 143 -11.91 0.57 -10.54
CA ASN A 143 -12.76 1.04 -9.43
C ASN A 143 -12.02 2.17 -8.68
N PRO A 144 -11.97 3.38 -9.27
CA PRO A 144 -11.09 4.47 -8.83
C PRO A 144 -11.41 5.05 -7.45
#